data_AF-A0A9P0AMH6-F1
#
_entry.id   AF-A0A9P0AMH6-F1
#
_cell.length_a   1.000
_cell.length_b   1.000
_cell.length_c   1.000
_cell.angle_alpha   90.00
_cell.angle_beta   90.00
_cell.angle_gamma   90.00
#
_symmetry.space_group_name_H-M   'P 1'
#
loop_
_entity.id
_entity.type
_entity.pdbx_description
1 polymer ?
#
loop_
_entity_poly.entity_id
_entity_poly.type
_entity_poly.pdbx_seq_one_letter_code
_entity_poly.pdbx_strand_id
1 'polypeptide(L)'
;MSSNFNGQSTNTVNDNSNYINSERSETSPLYSSSKETGNLNFIITFFSVFSVAVAAALAIQIKYGNHQITPHGSIASDSKECSMIGISILQKGGNAIDAGIATTMCIGVIRPHLTGVGGGGLMLIYDHREGKVLDLIDFRPTRSTDIGIGVPGFLAGLALAHQLHGSLPWETLLAPSIQIARNGFKVTSSLIKAREEHHLQNSTHNLVLDAWLKDKTEGKIVKMPKLAMLLEKVAKSGAAGTFIQLSTGCGLSLCYCPPFILQSDTANRYRLS
;
A
#
# COMPACT_ATOMS: atom_id res chain seq x y z
N MET A 1 -17.47 -46.73 12.48
CA MET A 1 -17.04 -48.15 12.44
C MET A 1 -16.13 -48.36 13.63
N SER A 2 -16.70 -48.84 14.74
CA SER A 2 -16.54 -50.22 15.24
C SER A 2 -15.29 -50.29 16.13
N SER A 3 -15.25 -50.89 17.32
CA SER A 3 -16.21 -51.54 18.21
C SER A 3 -15.40 -51.88 19.48
N ASN A 4 -16.07 -51.98 20.62
CA ASN A 4 -15.58 -52.53 21.88
C ASN A 4 -14.84 -53.88 21.71
N PHE A 5 -13.96 -54.26 22.64
CA PHE A 5 -14.18 -55.47 23.45
C PHE A 5 -13.33 -55.54 24.74
N ASN A 6 -13.98 -56.09 25.75
CA ASN A 6 -13.65 -56.29 27.17
C ASN A 6 -12.73 -57.48 27.45
N GLY A 7 -12.24 -57.57 28.69
CA GLY A 7 -12.11 -58.87 29.36
C GLY A 7 -11.35 -58.93 30.70
N GLN A 8 -12.08 -58.70 31.82
CA GLN A 8 -12.03 -59.41 33.13
C GLN A 8 -10.70 -59.45 33.94
N SER A 9 -10.64 -59.49 35.29
CA SER A 9 -11.53 -60.06 36.30
C SER A 9 -11.27 -59.51 37.73
N THR A 10 -12.36 -59.37 38.51
CA THR A 10 -12.57 -59.77 39.94
C THR A 10 -11.79 -59.07 41.07
N ASN A 11 -12.47 -58.31 41.96
CA ASN A 11 -13.13 -58.72 43.22
C ASN A 11 -12.09 -58.97 44.36
N THR A 12 -12.22 -58.57 45.64
CA THR A 12 -13.30 -58.05 46.49
C THR A 12 -12.73 -57.83 47.91
N VAL A 13 -13.29 -56.86 48.66
CA VAL A 13 -13.74 -56.96 50.08
C VAL A 13 -12.73 -56.88 51.24
N ASN A 14 -12.83 -55.74 51.97
CA ASN A 14 -13.05 -55.54 53.42
C ASN A 14 -12.08 -56.14 54.46
N ASP A 15 -11.96 -55.65 55.70
CA ASP A 15 -12.48 -54.51 56.47
C ASP A 15 -11.64 -54.47 57.77
N ASN A 16 -11.59 -53.29 58.41
CA ASN A 16 -11.72 -53.05 59.86
C ASN A 16 -10.95 -53.98 60.84
N SER A 17 -10.22 -53.54 61.86
CA SER A 17 -10.40 -52.39 62.74
C SER A 17 -9.50 -52.53 63.99
N ASN A 18 -9.27 -51.39 64.65
CA ASN A 18 -9.14 -51.18 66.11
C ASN A 18 -7.86 -51.54 66.90
N TYR A 19 -7.16 -50.45 67.30
CA TYR A 19 -6.90 -49.99 68.68
C TYR A 19 -6.25 -50.94 69.73
N ILE A 20 -5.08 -50.54 70.28
CA ILE A 20 -4.86 -50.00 71.66
C ILE A 20 -3.36 -50.01 72.06
N ASN A 21 -2.87 -48.82 72.45
CA ASN A 21 -1.86 -48.39 73.45
C ASN A 21 -0.57 -49.21 73.77
N SER A 22 0.58 -48.53 73.79
CA SER A 22 1.22 -47.98 75.02
C SER A 22 2.76 -47.86 74.92
N GLU A 23 3.25 -46.63 75.13
CA GLU A 23 4.51 -46.21 75.78
C GLU A 23 5.89 -46.81 75.42
N ARG A 24 6.78 -45.95 74.88
CA ARG A 24 7.94 -45.34 75.59
C ARG A 24 9.17 -45.17 74.68
N SER A 25 9.46 -43.88 74.41
CA SER A 25 10.78 -43.24 74.32
C SER A 25 11.89 -43.94 73.52
N GLU A 26 12.11 -43.47 72.28
CA GLU A 26 13.44 -43.39 71.69
C GLU A 26 13.60 -42.04 71.00
N THR A 27 14.58 -41.29 71.50
CA THR A 27 15.08 -40.03 70.93
C THR A 27 15.84 -40.31 69.64
N SER A 28 15.52 -39.59 68.56
CA SER A 28 16.35 -39.48 67.34
C SER A 28 15.99 -38.20 66.58
N PRO A 29 16.95 -37.57 65.88
CA PRO A 29 17.11 -36.12 65.87
C PRO A 29 16.17 -35.39 64.92
N LEU A 30 15.86 -34.15 65.30
CA LEU A 30 15.31 -33.09 64.46
C LEU A 30 16.04 -33.04 63.10
N TYR A 31 15.38 -33.55 62.06
CA TYR A 31 15.68 -33.23 60.67
C TYR A 31 15.50 -31.73 60.48
N SER A 32 16.62 -31.01 60.30
CA SER A 32 16.65 -29.56 60.14
C SER A 32 15.99 -29.15 58.82
N SER A 33 14.67 -28.95 58.86
CA SER A 33 13.91 -28.27 57.82
C SER A 33 14.14 -26.76 57.89
N SER A 34 15.35 -26.31 57.50
CA SER A 34 15.66 -24.88 57.42
C SER A 34 16.55 -24.48 56.24
N LYS A 35 17.01 -25.43 55.42
CA LYS A 35 17.80 -25.15 54.20
C LYS A 35 17.01 -25.26 52.88
N GLU A 36 15.80 -25.83 52.90
CA GLU A 36 15.02 -26.06 51.68
C GLU A 36 14.25 -24.81 51.21
N THR A 37 13.85 -23.94 52.14
CA THR A 37 13.19 -22.66 51.85
C THR A 37 14.11 -21.65 51.16
N GLY A 38 15.41 -21.66 51.47
CA GLY A 38 16.40 -20.76 50.84
C GLY A 38 16.58 -21.05 49.35
N ASN A 39 16.66 -22.34 48.98
CA ASN A 39 16.80 -22.75 47.58
C ASN A 39 15.51 -22.55 46.79
N LEU A 40 14.35 -22.82 47.40
CA LEU A 40 13.05 -22.61 46.75
C LEU A 40 12.78 -21.11 46.51
N ASN A 41 13.08 -20.25 47.49
CA ASN A 41 12.93 -18.80 47.33
C ASN A 41 13.87 -18.24 46.26
N PHE A 42 15.08 -18.79 46.14
CA PHE A 42 16.01 -18.42 45.08
C PHE A 42 15.47 -18.78 43.68
N ILE A 43 14.93 -19.99 43.53
CA ILE A 43 14.32 -20.47 42.29
C ILE A 43 13.12 -19.60 41.92
N ILE A 44 12.20 -19.35 42.86
CA ILE A 44 11.01 -18.52 42.63
C ILE A 44 11.41 -17.11 42.20
N THR A 45 12.36 -16.49 42.91
CA THR A 45 12.83 -15.13 42.58
C THR A 45 13.42 -15.09 41.17
N PHE A 46 14.21 -16.09 40.80
CA PHE A 46 14.81 -16.17 39.47
C PHE A 46 13.75 -16.28 38.36
N PHE A 47 12.76 -17.16 38.53
CA PHE A 47 11.65 -17.30 37.57
C PHE A 47 10.77 -16.06 37.50
N SER A 48 10.50 -15.39 38.63
CA SER A 48 9.74 -14.14 38.65
C SER A 48 10.47 -13.02 37.91
N VAL A 49 11.78 -12.85 38.16
CA VAL A 49 12.60 -11.84 37.47
C VAL A 49 12.70 -12.14 35.97
N PHE A 50 12.90 -13.40 35.60
CA PHE A 50 12.96 -13.81 34.19
C PHE A 50 11.63 -13.55 33.47
N SER A 51 10.50 -13.88 34.11
CA SER A 51 9.16 -13.62 33.56
C SER A 51 8.91 -12.13 33.33
N VAL A 52 9.26 -11.29 34.30
CA VAL A 52 9.14 -9.83 34.17
C VAL A 52 10.05 -9.29 33.07
N ALA A 53 11.30 -9.78 32.96
CA ALA A 53 12.24 -9.37 31.93
C ALA A 53 11.75 -9.74 30.52
N VAL A 54 11.19 -10.95 30.34
CA VAL A 54 10.60 -11.39 29.07
C VAL A 54 9.37 -10.55 28.72
N ALA A 55 8.48 -10.30 29.68
CA ALA A 55 7.30 -9.47 29.46
C ALA A 55 7.66 -8.03 29.06
N ALA A 56 8.67 -7.44 29.71
CA ALA A 56 9.18 -6.12 29.36
C ALA A 56 9.82 -6.11 27.96
N ALA A 57 10.63 -7.12 27.63
CA ALA A 57 11.24 -7.24 26.31
C ALA A 57 10.19 -7.38 25.19
N LEU A 58 9.13 -8.16 25.42
CA LEU A 58 8.01 -8.30 24.48
C LEU A 58 7.22 -6.99 24.35
N ALA A 59 6.93 -6.30 25.44
CA ALA A 59 6.26 -5.00 25.41
C ALA A 59 7.09 -3.94 24.65
N ILE A 60 8.41 -3.95 24.84
CA ILE A 60 9.35 -3.10 24.09
C ILE A 60 9.35 -3.48 22.61
N GLN A 61 9.37 -4.77 22.25
CA GLN A 61 9.26 -5.20 20.86
C GLN A 61 7.92 -4.84 20.21
N ILE A 62 6.81 -4.86 20.95
CA ILE A 62 5.51 -4.44 20.41
C ILE A 62 5.47 -2.93 20.18
N LYS A 63 6.08 -2.15 21.08
CA LYS A 63 6.06 -0.67 21.03
C LYS A 63 7.13 -0.07 20.11
N TYR A 64 8.29 -0.70 20.02
CA TYR A 64 9.48 -0.19 19.33
C TYR A 64 10.10 -1.18 18.34
N GLY A 65 9.63 -2.43 18.30
CA GLY A 65 10.09 -3.39 17.30
C GLY A 65 9.58 -2.97 15.93
N ASN A 66 10.44 -3.06 14.93
CA ASN A 66 10.05 -2.88 13.54
C ASN A 66 8.98 -3.92 13.22
N HIS A 67 7.74 -3.48 13.02
CA HIS A 67 6.70 -4.34 12.48
C HIS A 67 7.25 -4.94 11.18
N GLN A 68 7.41 -6.26 11.12
CA GLN A 68 7.48 -6.95 9.83
C GLN A 68 6.10 -6.81 9.21
N ILE A 69 5.85 -5.65 8.60
CA ILE A 69 4.70 -5.45 7.74
C ILE A 69 4.99 -6.35 6.55
N THR A 70 4.51 -7.59 6.57
CA THR A 70 4.13 -8.23 5.33
C THR A 70 3.08 -7.29 4.73
N PRO A 71 3.37 -6.62 3.60
CA PRO A 71 2.44 -5.65 3.06
C PRO A 71 1.20 -6.41 2.59
N HIS A 72 0.21 -6.45 3.46
CA HIS A 72 -1.12 -6.93 3.16
C HIS A 72 -1.88 -5.76 2.57
N GLY A 73 -2.04 -5.80 1.26
CA GLY A 73 -2.81 -4.82 0.52
C GLY A 73 -3.13 -5.35 -0.86
N SER A 74 -4.23 -4.88 -1.42
CA SER A 74 -4.65 -5.24 -2.77
C SER A 74 -4.64 -3.99 -3.64
N ILE A 75 -4.30 -4.17 -4.90
CA ILE A 75 -4.41 -3.14 -5.94
C ILE A 75 -5.25 -3.72 -7.06
N ALA A 76 -6.34 -3.02 -7.38
CA ALA A 76 -7.22 -3.35 -8.48
C ALA A 76 -7.14 -2.24 -9.53
N SER A 77 -6.84 -2.63 -10.76
CA SER A 77 -6.87 -1.76 -11.93
C SER A 77 -7.28 -2.57 -13.16
N ASP A 78 -7.54 -1.89 -14.27
CA ASP A 78 -7.88 -2.50 -15.55
C ASP A 78 -6.68 -3.14 -16.28
N SER A 79 -5.50 -3.14 -15.65
CA SER A 79 -4.27 -3.73 -16.17
C SER A 79 -3.56 -4.56 -15.11
N LYS A 80 -3.33 -5.84 -15.41
CA LYS A 80 -2.53 -6.72 -14.57
C LYS A 80 -1.13 -6.15 -14.32
N GLU A 81 -0.49 -5.57 -15.34
CA GLU A 81 0.86 -5.00 -15.23
C GLU A 81 0.88 -3.80 -14.26
N CYS A 82 -0.10 -2.90 -14.36
CA CYS A 82 -0.18 -1.75 -13.46
C CYS A 82 -0.57 -2.13 -12.03
N SER A 83 -1.47 -3.10 -11.86
CA SER A 83 -1.77 -3.64 -10.52
C SER A 83 -0.53 -4.25 -9.86
N MET A 84 0.29 -4.99 -10.63
CA MET A 84 1.55 -5.55 -10.13
C MET A 84 2.57 -4.47 -9.77
N ILE A 85 2.61 -3.35 -10.51
CA ILE A 85 3.43 -2.18 -10.13
C ILE A 85 2.97 -1.63 -8.78
N GLY A 86 1.68 -1.41 -8.58
CA GLY A 86 1.14 -0.96 -7.29
C GLY A 86 1.48 -1.92 -6.15
N ILE A 87 1.34 -3.24 -6.37
CA ILE A 87 1.73 -4.27 -5.40
C ILE A 87 3.23 -4.16 -5.08
N SER A 88 4.09 -3.94 -6.08
CA SER A 88 5.53 -3.79 -5.86
C SER A 88 5.88 -2.56 -5.02
N ILE A 89 5.05 -1.50 -5.09
CA ILE A 89 5.21 -0.30 -4.26
C ILE A 89 4.81 -0.57 -2.82
N LEU A 90 3.69 -1.29 -2.61
CA LEU A 90 3.32 -1.76 -1.26
C LEU A 90 4.42 -2.66 -0.67
N GLN A 91 4.99 -3.56 -1.48
CA GLN A 91 6.11 -4.43 -1.10
C GLN A 91 7.38 -3.68 -0.68
N LYS A 92 7.57 -2.46 -1.18
CA LYS A 92 8.67 -1.57 -0.79
C LYS A 92 8.37 -0.75 0.47
N GLY A 93 7.25 -1.00 1.14
CA GLY A 93 6.81 -0.25 2.32
C GLY A 93 6.08 1.04 2.01
N GLY A 94 5.65 1.25 0.76
CA GLY A 94 4.78 2.37 0.39
C GLY A 94 3.37 2.18 0.93
N ASN A 95 2.67 3.29 1.14
CA ASN A 95 1.28 3.25 1.59
C ASN A 95 0.29 3.13 0.40
N ALA A 96 -1.00 3.16 0.70
CA ALA A 96 -2.05 3.08 -0.32
C ALA A 96 -2.01 4.23 -1.35
N ILE A 97 -1.57 5.42 -0.93
CA ILE A 97 -1.45 6.61 -1.78
C ILE A 97 -0.28 6.43 -2.75
N ASP A 98 0.89 6.02 -2.25
CA ASP A 98 2.08 5.74 -3.07
C ASP A 98 1.78 4.67 -4.14
N ALA A 99 1.14 3.57 -3.74
CA ALA A 99 0.76 2.49 -4.65
C ALA A 99 -0.30 2.94 -5.66
N GLY A 100 -1.26 3.76 -5.24
CA GLY A 100 -2.27 4.37 -6.10
C GLY A 100 -1.65 5.29 -7.15
N ILE A 101 -0.70 6.14 -6.77
CA ILE A 101 0.03 7.04 -7.68
C ILE A 101 0.79 6.23 -8.74
N ALA A 102 1.59 5.24 -8.34
CA ALA A 102 2.37 4.44 -9.27
C ALA A 102 1.49 3.65 -10.25
N THR A 103 0.38 3.08 -9.74
CA THR A 103 -0.61 2.36 -10.56
C THR A 103 -1.26 3.30 -11.57
N THR A 104 -1.72 4.46 -11.13
CA THR A 104 -2.39 5.46 -12.00
C THR A 104 -1.43 6.00 -13.05
N MET A 105 -0.17 6.26 -12.68
CA MET A 105 0.87 6.67 -13.63
C MET A 105 1.14 5.59 -14.67
N CYS A 106 1.13 4.30 -14.30
CA CYS A 106 1.26 3.20 -15.25
C CYS A 106 0.11 3.18 -16.24
N ILE A 107 -1.14 3.26 -15.76
CA ILE A 107 -2.34 3.29 -16.62
C ILE A 107 -2.25 4.46 -17.61
N GLY A 108 -1.84 5.64 -17.14
CA GLY A 108 -1.66 6.82 -17.98
C GLY A 108 -0.62 6.67 -19.12
N VAL A 109 0.29 5.69 -19.01
CA VAL A 109 1.26 5.36 -20.07
C VAL A 109 0.71 4.27 -20.99
N ILE A 110 0.19 3.18 -20.43
CA ILE A 110 -0.18 1.98 -21.22
C ILE A 110 -1.60 2.05 -21.82
N ARG A 111 -2.46 2.93 -21.28
CA ARG A 111 -3.84 3.15 -21.72
C ARG A 111 -4.11 4.65 -22.00
N PRO A 112 -3.36 5.26 -22.94
CA PRO A 112 -3.41 6.70 -23.19
C PRO A 112 -4.76 7.19 -23.76
N HIS A 113 -5.61 6.28 -24.25
CA HIS A 113 -6.96 6.58 -24.74
C HIS A 113 -7.99 6.75 -23.61
N LEU A 114 -7.64 6.39 -22.37
CA LEU A 114 -8.54 6.52 -21.21
C LEU A 114 -8.11 7.66 -20.28
N THR A 115 -6.82 7.72 -19.95
CA THR A 115 -6.25 8.70 -19.03
C THR A 115 -4.78 8.93 -19.33
N GLY A 116 -4.20 9.99 -18.76
CA GLY A 116 -2.79 10.29 -18.92
C GLY A 116 -2.42 11.68 -18.40
N VAL A 117 -1.16 12.07 -18.61
CA VAL A 117 -0.60 13.34 -18.13
C VAL A 117 -1.32 14.59 -18.64
N GLY A 118 -2.05 14.48 -19.76
CA GLY A 118 -2.89 15.55 -20.32
C GLY A 118 -4.30 15.64 -19.74
N GLY A 119 -4.67 14.73 -18.84
CA GLY A 119 -6.00 14.65 -18.26
C GLY A 119 -6.08 15.17 -16.83
N GLY A 120 -6.97 14.55 -16.06
CA GLY A 120 -7.19 14.85 -14.65
C GLY A 120 -8.01 13.75 -13.99
N GLY A 121 -8.50 14.01 -12.78
CA GLY A 121 -9.22 13.00 -12.01
C GLY A 121 -9.63 13.48 -10.63
N LEU A 122 -10.10 12.52 -9.83
CA LEU A 122 -10.54 12.73 -8.47
C LEU A 122 -9.91 11.63 -7.61
N MET A 123 -9.26 12.01 -6.52
CA MET A 123 -8.68 11.06 -5.56
C MET A 123 -9.36 11.24 -4.21
N LEU A 124 -9.95 10.16 -3.70
CA LEU A 124 -10.54 10.09 -2.36
C LEU A 124 -9.58 9.34 -1.43
N ILE A 125 -9.21 9.97 -0.32
CA ILE A 125 -8.29 9.39 0.67
C ILE A 125 -9.06 9.16 1.96
N TYR A 126 -9.07 7.92 2.43
CA TYR A 126 -9.74 7.50 3.66
C TYR A 126 -8.72 6.92 4.64
N ASP A 127 -8.72 7.40 5.88
CA ASP A 127 -7.93 6.80 6.96
C ASP A 127 -8.82 5.92 7.83
N HIS A 128 -8.53 4.62 7.80
CA HIS A 128 -9.24 3.64 8.59
C HIS A 128 -9.04 3.80 10.11
N ARG A 129 -7.89 4.32 10.54
CA ARG A 129 -7.58 4.55 11.97
C ARG A 129 -8.44 5.67 12.54
N GLU A 130 -8.69 6.71 11.74
CA GLU A 130 -9.55 7.83 12.13
C GLU A 130 -11.02 7.61 11.75
N GLY A 131 -11.31 6.59 10.94
CA GLY A 131 -12.66 6.24 10.51
C GLY A 131 -13.31 7.26 9.56
N LYS A 132 -12.53 8.13 8.91
CA LYS A 132 -13.05 9.25 8.11
C LYS A 132 -12.29 9.45 6.78
N VAL A 133 -12.93 10.19 5.88
CA VAL A 133 -12.26 10.75 4.70
C VAL A 133 -11.29 11.82 5.19
N LEU A 134 -10.01 11.67 4.86
CA LEU A 134 -8.99 12.68 5.16
C LEU A 134 -9.06 13.82 4.16
N ASP A 135 -9.01 13.50 2.87
CA ASP A 135 -8.95 14.50 1.80
C ASP A 135 -9.67 14.00 0.54
N LEU A 136 -10.24 14.96 -0.19
CA LEU A 136 -10.75 14.78 -1.54
C LEU A 136 -9.99 15.72 -2.47
N ILE A 137 -9.19 15.17 -3.38
CA ILE A 137 -8.38 15.94 -4.31
C ILE A 137 -9.03 15.89 -5.70
N ASP A 138 -9.66 16.99 -6.10
CA ASP A 138 -10.24 17.21 -7.42
C ASP A 138 -9.24 17.93 -8.32
N PHE A 139 -8.72 17.20 -9.30
CA PHE A 139 -7.77 17.67 -10.29
C PHE A 139 -8.28 17.43 -11.70
N ARG A 140 -9.61 17.45 -11.88
CA ARG A 140 -10.24 17.41 -13.20
C ARG A 140 -9.91 18.69 -13.97
N PRO A 141 -9.74 18.63 -15.30
CA PRO A 141 -9.37 19.81 -16.07
C PRO A 141 -10.43 20.91 -15.96
N THR A 142 -10.02 22.12 -15.60
CA THR A 142 -10.88 23.30 -15.69
C THR A 142 -11.05 23.64 -17.17
N ARG A 143 -12.28 23.52 -17.69
CA ARG A 143 -12.59 23.87 -19.08
C ARG A 143 -12.44 25.37 -19.28
N SER A 144 -11.54 25.78 -20.18
CA SER A 144 -11.65 27.07 -20.85
C SER A 144 -12.83 27.01 -21.83
N THR A 145 -13.69 28.02 -21.81
CA THR A 145 -14.90 28.10 -22.64
C THR A 145 -14.59 28.20 -24.14
N ASP A 146 -13.36 28.57 -24.51
CA ASP A 146 -13.08 29.07 -25.86
C ASP A 146 -12.43 28.04 -26.80
N ILE A 147 -11.72 27.05 -26.25
CA ILE A 147 -10.99 26.04 -27.04
C ILE A 147 -11.34 24.59 -26.70
N GLY A 148 -12.23 24.37 -25.71
CA GLY A 148 -12.66 23.02 -25.31
C GLY A 148 -11.58 22.15 -24.68
N ILE A 149 -10.36 22.66 -24.51
CA ILE A 149 -9.23 22.00 -23.84
C ILE A 149 -9.12 22.58 -22.43
N GLY A 150 -9.17 21.71 -21.42
CA GLY A 150 -8.97 22.11 -20.03
C GLY A 150 -7.50 22.01 -19.61
N VAL A 151 -7.13 22.74 -18.56
CA VAL A 151 -5.78 22.71 -17.98
C VAL A 151 -5.50 21.32 -17.37
N PRO A 152 -4.44 20.58 -17.79
CA PRO A 152 -4.18 19.21 -17.31
C PRO A 152 -3.82 19.13 -15.82
N GLY A 153 -4.72 18.61 -14.98
CA GLY A 153 -4.52 18.47 -13.54
C GLY A 153 -3.85 17.17 -13.09
N PHE A 154 -3.67 16.17 -13.98
CA PHE A 154 -3.21 14.82 -13.61
C PHE A 154 -1.92 14.80 -12.77
N LEU A 155 -0.84 15.41 -13.27
CA LEU A 155 0.45 15.41 -12.56
C LEU A 155 0.39 16.24 -11.26
N ALA A 156 -0.30 17.37 -11.29
CA ALA A 156 -0.43 18.25 -10.14
C ALA A 156 -1.25 17.60 -9.00
N GLY A 157 -2.34 16.90 -9.34
CA GLY A 157 -3.17 16.19 -8.37
C GLY A 157 -2.44 15.03 -7.70
N LEU A 158 -1.71 14.22 -8.48
CA LEU A 158 -0.89 13.14 -7.93
C LEU A 158 0.28 13.66 -7.09
N ALA A 159 0.91 14.76 -7.50
CA ALA A 159 1.97 15.41 -6.74
C ALA A 159 1.46 15.98 -5.42
N LEU A 160 0.26 16.60 -5.41
CA LEU A 160 -0.36 17.08 -4.19
C LEU A 160 -0.72 15.93 -3.23
N ALA A 161 -1.28 14.84 -3.75
CA ALA A 161 -1.56 13.64 -2.96
C ALA A 161 -0.28 13.06 -2.31
N HIS A 162 0.82 13.03 -3.07
CA HIS A 162 2.13 12.61 -2.58
C HIS A 162 2.70 13.58 -1.54
N GLN A 163 2.55 14.88 -1.75
CA GLN A 163 3.02 15.87 -0.79
C GLN A 163 2.28 15.79 0.55
N LEU A 164 0.98 15.51 0.52
CA LEU A 164 0.14 15.40 1.72
C LEU A 164 0.35 14.06 2.44
N HIS A 165 0.45 12.96 1.69
CA HIS A 165 0.35 11.60 2.24
C HIS A 165 1.41 10.61 1.76
N GLY A 166 2.32 11.01 0.88
CA GLY A 166 3.34 10.12 0.32
C GLY A 166 4.35 9.64 1.36
N SER A 167 4.79 8.39 1.25
CA SER A 167 5.81 7.82 2.16
C SER A 167 7.11 7.48 1.43
N LEU A 168 7.04 6.97 0.20
CA LEU A 168 8.22 6.67 -0.61
C LEU A 168 8.68 7.86 -1.46
N PRO A 169 9.95 7.91 -1.90
CA PRO A 169 10.43 8.98 -2.77
C PRO A 169 9.62 9.07 -4.07
N TRP A 170 9.28 10.28 -4.51
CA TRP A 170 8.50 10.54 -5.73
C TRP A 170 9.07 9.83 -6.97
N GLU A 171 10.39 9.87 -7.14
CA GLU A 171 11.08 9.19 -8.25
C GLU A 171 10.82 7.67 -8.25
N THR A 172 10.74 7.04 -7.08
CA THR A 172 10.45 5.61 -6.93
C THR A 172 9.07 5.25 -7.50
N LEU A 173 8.10 6.16 -7.37
CA LEU A 173 6.73 5.96 -7.85
C LEU A 173 6.62 6.11 -9.37
N LEU A 174 7.42 7.02 -9.96
CA LEU A 174 7.40 7.31 -11.40
C LEU A 174 8.31 6.39 -12.21
N ALA A 175 9.36 5.82 -11.59
CA ALA A 175 10.35 5.00 -12.27
C ALA A 175 9.76 3.84 -13.10
N PRO A 176 8.76 3.07 -12.64
CA PRO A 176 8.17 2.01 -13.44
C PRO A 176 7.54 2.54 -14.74
N SER A 177 6.78 3.64 -14.64
CA SER A 177 6.13 4.26 -15.80
C SER A 177 7.12 4.89 -16.77
N ILE A 178 8.21 5.47 -16.28
CA ILE A 178 9.32 5.95 -17.11
C ILE A 178 9.93 4.80 -17.91
N GLN A 179 10.19 3.66 -17.25
CA GLN A 179 10.74 2.48 -17.91
C GLN A 179 9.79 1.92 -18.96
N ILE A 180 8.49 1.81 -18.64
CA ILE A 180 7.48 1.35 -19.60
C ILE A 180 7.39 2.30 -20.80
N ALA A 181 7.36 3.62 -20.58
CA ALA A 181 7.31 4.60 -21.66
C ALA A 181 8.55 4.51 -22.58
N ARG A 182 9.74 4.25 -22.00
CA ARG A 182 11.01 4.13 -22.73
C ARG A 182 11.15 2.80 -23.47
N ASN A 183 10.93 1.68 -22.77
CA ASN A 183 11.13 0.33 -23.28
C ASN A 183 9.96 -0.11 -24.17
N GLY A 184 8.79 0.47 -23.93
CA GLY A 184 7.56 0.22 -24.64
C GLY A 184 6.69 -0.82 -23.95
N PHE A 185 5.42 -0.85 -24.37
CA PHE A 185 4.41 -1.79 -23.91
C PHE A 185 3.69 -2.41 -25.11
N LYS A 186 3.01 -3.53 -24.87
CA LYS A 186 2.21 -4.21 -25.89
C LYS A 186 0.92 -3.43 -26.16
N VAL A 187 0.65 -3.15 -27.42
CA VAL A 187 -0.63 -2.59 -27.85
C VAL A 187 -1.75 -3.56 -27.48
N THR A 188 -2.72 -3.07 -26.70
CA THR A 188 -3.87 -3.86 -26.23
C THR A 188 -5.01 -3.80 -27.25
N SER A 189 -5.87 -4.81 -27.28
CA SER A 189 -7.07 -4.81 -28.13
C SER A 189 -7.98 -3.62 -27.82
N SER A 190 -8.07 -3.18 -26.56
CA SER A 190 -8.82 -1.97 -26.20
C SER A 190 -8.25 -0.69 -26.83
N LEU A 191 -6.92 -0.58 -26.95
CA LEU A 191 -6.28 0.58 -27.58
C LEU A 191 -6.50 0.57 -29.10
N ILE A 192 -6.49 -0.62 -29.72
CA ILE A 192 -6.86 -0.78 -31.15
C ILE A 192 -8.32 -0.43 -31.37
N LYS A 193 -9.22 -0.94 -30.52
CA LYS A 193 -10.64 -0.63 -30.58
C LYS A 193 -10.90 0.87 -30.39
N ALA A 194 -10.22 1.52 -29.46
CA ALA A 194 -10.29 2.97 -29.27
C ALA A 194 -9.66 3.78 -30.43
N ARG A 195 -8.87 3.17 -31.32
CA ARG A 195 -8.49 3.79 -32.60
C ARG A 195 -9.62 3.61 -33.62
N GLU A 196 -10.15 2.38 -33.73
CA GLU A 196 -11.11 1.99 -34.75
C GLU A 196 -12.53 2.56 -34.56
N GLU A 197 -13.04 2.59 -33.32
CA GLU A 197 -14.36 3.15 -33.01
C GLU A 197 -14.49 4.63 -33.38
N HIS A 198 -13.36 5.35 -33.44
CA HIS A 198 -13.34 6.75 -33.81
C HIS A 198 -13.37 6.97 -35.33
N HIS A 199 -12.98 5.99 -36.15
CA HIS A 199 -13.15 6.07 -37.60
C HIS A 199 -14.63 6.10 -38.02
N LEU A 200 -15.54 5.61 -37.16
CA LEU A 200 -16.99 5.61 -37.41
C LEU A 200 -17.67 6.96 -37.11
N GLN A 201 -17.01 7.88 -36.37
CA GLN A 201 -17.58 9.17 -35.99
C GLN A 201 -17.12 10.35 -36.87
N ASN A 202 -16.43 10.10 -37.99
CA ASN A 202 -16.03 11.11 -38.98
C ASN A 202 -15.35 12.36 -38.37
N SER A 203 -14.70 12.20 -37.22
CA SER A 203 -14.14 13.29 -36.43
C SER A 203 -12.61 13.22 -36.50
N THR A 204 -11.99 14.23 -37.10
CA THR A 204 -10.53 14.44 -37.24
C THR A 204 -9.78 14.60 -35.91
N HIS A 205 -10.38 14.24 -34.78
CA HIS A 205 -9.91 14.60 -33.44
C HIS A 205 -8.87 13.64 -32.84
N ASN A 206 -8.55 12.52 -33.50
CA ASN A 206 -7.55 11.55 -33.02
C ASN A 206 -6.36 11.32 -33.97
N LEU A 207 -5.97 12.38 -34.72
CA LEU A 207 -4.76 12.40 -35.55
C LEU A 207 -3.52 11.81 -34.85
N VAL A 208 -3.43 12.00 -33.53
CA VAL A 208 -2.30 11.51 -32.72
C VAL A 208 -2.31 10.00 -32.57
N LEU A 209 -3.45 9.39 -32.19
CA LEU A 209 -3.56 7.93 -32.05
C LEU A 209 -3.46 7.24 -33.41
N ASP A 210 -4.11 7.80 -34.43
CA ASP A 210 -4.07 7.27 -35.80
C ASP A 210 -2.64 7.30 -36.36
N ALA A 211 -1.94 8.43 -36.24
CA ALA A 211 -0.56 8.53 -36.70
C ALA A 211 0.39 7.63 -35.89
N TRP A 212 0.18 7.50 -34.58
CA TRP A 212 1.05 6.72 -33.71
C TRP A 212 0.84 5.21 -33.86
N LEU A 213 -0.39 4.77 -34.13
CA LEU A 213 -0.76 3.34 -34.22
C LEU A 213 -1.04 2.86 -35.65
N LYS A 214 -0.84 3.69 -36.68
CA LYS A 214 -1.21 3.39 -38.09
C LYS A 214 -0.85 1.97 -38.53
N ASP A 215 0.39 1.54 -38.29
CA ASP A 215 0.92 0.24 -38.71
C ASP A 215 1.05 -0.77 -37.54
N LYS A 216 0.35 -0.50 -36.42
CA LYS A 216 0.45 -1.30 -35.20
C LYS A 216 -0.80 -2.15 -35.03
N THR A 217 -0.57 -3.45 -34.83
CA THR A 217 -1.59 -4.43 -34.45
C THR A 217 -1.46 -4.75 -32.97
N GLU A 218 -2.48 -5.41 -32.42
CA GLU A 218 -2.43 -5.95 -31.07
C GLU A 218 -1.15 -6.78 -30.83
N GLY A 219 -0.60 -6.68 -29.62
CA GLY A 219 0.60 -7.38 -29.19
C GLY A 219 1.93 -6.78 -29.67
N LYS A 220 1.92 -5.88 -30.68
CA LYS A 220 3.13 -5.16 -31.08
C LYS A 220 3.57 -4.20 -29.99
N ILE A 221 4.89 -4.02 -29.87
CA ILE A 221 5.46 -3.10 -28.89
C ILE A 221 5.45 -1.67 -29.47
N VAL A 222 4.95 -0.73 -28.68
CA VAL A 222 5.00 0.71 -28.96
C VAL A 222 5.74 1.44 -27.84
N LYS A 223 6.45 2.49 -28.20
CA LYS A 223 7.30 3.28 -27.29
C LYS A 223 6.84 4.73 -27.27
N MET A 224 7.08 5.40 -26.15
CA MET A 224 6.79 6.82 -25.94
C MET A 224 8.03 7.54 -25.37
N PRO A 225 9.13 7.67 -26.14
CA PRO A 225 10.39 8.23 -25.63
C PRO A 225 10.25 9.69 -25.18
N LYS A 226 9.41 10.50 -25.84
CA LYS A 226 9.13 11.89 -25.43
C LYS A 226 8.40 11.95 -24.08
N LEU A 227 7.45 11.05 -23.85
CA LEU A 227 6.77 10.94 -22.55
C LEU A 227 7.73 10.46 -21.46
N ALA A 228 8.60 9.49 -21.75
CA ALA A 228 9.62 9.05 -20.81
C ALA A 228 10.53 10.21 -20.37
N MET A 229 11.02 11.01 -21.31
CA MET A 229 11.83 12.20 -20.99
C MET A 229 11.08 13.24 -20.15
N LEU A 230 9.78 13.43 -20.43
CA LEU A 230 8.93 14.30 -19.61
C LEU A 230 8.82 13.77 -18.18
N LEU A 231 8.46 12.50 -18.02
CA LEU A 231 8.30 11.87 -16.71
C LEU A 231 9.61 11.86 -15.92
N GLU A 232 10.77 11.76 -16.57
CA GLU A 232 12.07 11.90 -15.90
C GLU A 232 12.33 13.30 -15.38
N LYS A 233 11.96 14.35 -16.14
CA LYS A 233 12.07 15.72 -15.65
C LYS A 233 11.16 15.93 -14.43
N VAL A 234 9.94 15.42 -14.51
CA VAL A 234 8.93 15.47 -13.43
C VAL A 234 9.41 14.69 -12.19
N ALA A 235 10.04 13.53 -12.37
CA ALA A 235 10.63 12.77 -11.28
C ALA A 235 11.73 13.58 -10.58
N LYS A 236 12.66 14.15 -11.34
CA LYS A 236 13.79 14.94 -10.83
C LYS A 236 13.38 16.24 -10.14
N SER A 237 12.28 16.87 -10.57
CA SER A 237 11.76 18.06 -9.88
C SER A 237 11.14 17.75 -8.52
N GLY A 238 10.88 16.47 -8.20
CA GLY A 238 10.15 16.06 -7.01
C GLY A 238 8.66 16.41 -7.08
N ALA A 239 7.86 15.91 -6.13
CA ALA A 239 6.42 16.17 -6.09
C ALA A 239 6.12 17.67 -5.90
N ALA A 240 6.77 18.32 -4.93
CA ALA A 240 6.60 19.76 -4.70
C ALA A 240 7.04 20.61 -5.89
N GLY A 241 8.19 20.29 -6.51
CA GLY A 241 8.64 21.00 -7.72
C GLY A 241 7.73 20.76 -8.92
N THR A 242 7.17 19.54 -9.06
CA THR A 242 6.15 19.23 -10.08
C THR A 242 4.91 20.09 -9.88
N PHE A 243 4.41 20.16 -8.64
CA PHE A 243 3.24 20.95 -8.30
C PHE A 243 3.48 22.44 -8.57
N ILE A 244 4.62 22.99 -8.12
CA ILE A 244 4.97 24.40 -8.30
C ILE A 244 5.20 24.74 -9.78
N GLN A 245 5.91 23.91 -10.52
CA GLN A 245 6.25 24.17 -11.92
C GLN A 245 5.00 24.11 -12.82
N LEU A 246 4.02 23.28 -12.46
CA LEU A 246 2.72 23.23 -13.12
C LEU A 246 1.82 24.37 -12.65
N SER A 247 1.83 24.73 -11.36
CA SER A 247 1.01 25.81 -10.82
C SER A 247 1.49 27.20 -11.19
N THR A 248 2.75 27.38 -11.58
CA THR A 248 3.30 28.67 -12.03
C THR A 248 3.31 28.82 -13.56
N GLY A 249 2.91 27.79 -14.32
CA GLY A 249 2.93 27.79 -15.77
C GLY A 249 4.33 27.88 -16.41
N CYS A 250 5.40 27.81 -15.63
CA CYS A 250 6.72 28.30 -16.05
C CYS A 250 7.65 27.21 -16.64
N GLY A 251 7.22 25.94 -16.72
CA GLY A 251 8.16 24.84 -16.97
C GLY A 251 7.86 23.86 -18.10
N LEU A 252 6.72 23.98 -18.78
CA LEU A 252 6.37 23.19 -19.95
C LEU A 252 6.14 24.16 -21.10
N SER A 253 7.17 24.37 -21.91
CA SER A 253 7.19 25.28 -23.07
C SER A 253 6.25 24.87 -24.21
N LEU A 254 5.13 24.20 -23.92
CA LEU A 254 4.21 23.65 -24.90
C LEU A 254 2.81 24.27 -24.92
N CYS A 255 2.36 24.99 -23.88
CA CYS A 255 1.15 25.82 -23.93
C CYS A 255 1.24 26.91 -22.86
N TYR A 256 0.75 28.11 -23.13
CA TYR A 256 0.50 29.13 -22.10
C TYR A 256 -0.55 28.55 -21.15
N CYS A 257 -0.10 28.05 -19.99
CA CYS A 257 -0.97 27.44 -19.00
C CYS A 257 -1.22 28.48 -17.91
N PRO A 258 -2.47 28.90 -17.66
CA PRO A 258 -2.76 29.74 -16.51
C PRO A 258 -2.36 28.99 -15.23
N PRO A 259 -1.89 29.72 -14.20
CA PRO A 259 -1.44 29.10 -12.96
C PRO A 259 -2.57 28.33 -12.28
N PHE A 260 -2.27 27.14 -11.74
CA PHE A 260 -3.23 26.40 -10.90
C PHE A 260 -3.51 27.18 -9.62
N ILE A 261 -4.79 27.38 -9.31
CA ILE A 261 -5.24 27.88 -8.01
C ILE A 261 -5.64 26.67 -7.17
N LEU A 262 -4.93 26.44 -6.07
CA LEU A 262 -5.33 25.46 -5.06
C LEU A 262 -6.41 26.09 -4.19
N GLN A 263 -7.66 25.66 -4.37
CA GLN A 263 -8.75 26.00 -3.46
C GLN A 263 -8.90 24.88 -2.44
N SER A 264 -8.63 25.17 -1.17
CA SER A 264 -8.92 24.27 -0.05
C SER A 264 -10.10 24.82 0.75
N ASP A 265 -11.05 23.97 1.13
CA ASP A 265 -12.07 24.34 2.10
C ASP A 265 -11.83 23.71 3.49
N THR A 266 -12.66 24.08 4.45
CA THR A 266 -12.59 23.59 5.83
C THR A 266 -12.91 22.09 5.97
N ALA A 267 -13.30 21.41 4.89
CA ALA A 267 -13.61 20.00 4.84
C ALA A 267 -12.51 19.17 4.14
N ASN A 268 -11.29 19.70 4.04
CA ASN A 268 -10.15 19.07 3.37
C ASN A 268 -10.45 18.67 1.91
N ARG A 269 -11.28 19.46 1.22
CA ARG A 269 -11.49 19.32 -0.22
C ARG A 269 -10.53 20.26 -0.93
N TYR A 270 -9.67 19.69 -1.77
CA TYR A 270 -8.73 20.43 -2.59
C TYR A 270 -9.22 20.41 -4.03
N ARG A 271 -9.32 21.59 -4.63
CA ARG A 271 -9.62 21.74 -6.05
C ARG A 271 -8.45 22.44 -6.73
N LEU A 272 -7.96 21.82 -7.80
CA LEU A 272 -7.04 22.44 -8.74
C LEU A 272 -7.85 23.08 -9.85
N SER A 273 -7.99 24.41 -9.81
CA SER A 273 -8.70 25.18 -10.82
C SER A 273 -7.77 25.98 -11.71
#